data_AF-M2YTE6-F1
#
_entry.id   AF-M2YTE6-F1
#
_cell.length_a   1.000
_cell.length_b   1.000
_cell.length_c   1.000
_cell.angle_alpha   90.00
_cell.angle_beta   90.00
_cell.angle_gamma   90.00
#
_symmetry.space_group_name_H-M   'P 1'
#
loop_
_entity.id
_entity.type
_entity.pdbx_description
1 polymer ?
#
loop_
_entity_poly.entity_id
_entity_poly.type
_entity_poly.pdbx_seq_one_letter_code
_entity_poly.pdbx_strand_id
1 'polypeptide(L)'
;MLFSTIVATSQAVGATRSRRAKVEELRTLLAVLEPGEVEPVVSWLAGEPRQGRIGVGWRTLAGSRVDPSEEPSLTVSDVDRAFTGLAGLSGAGSTGRRRELLAGLLGAATAEEQDFLVRLLTGDLRQGALDGVMTDAVAAAAGLPAETVRRAFMLSGRLPATAAAGLGGG
;
A
#
# COMPACT_ATOMS: atom_id res chain seq x y z
N MET A 1 0.36 12.66 3.42
CA MET A 1 1.30 12.50 2.28
C MET A 1 0.55 12.20 0.97
N LEU A 2 1.10 12.63 -0.17
CA LEU A 2 0.59 12.27 -1.50
C LEU A 2 0.86 10.79 -1.82
N PHE A 3 -0.06 10.17 -2.56
CA PHE A 3 0.02 8.78 -2.97
C PHE A 3 1.16 8.53 -3.98
N SER A 4 1.43 9.50 -4.85
CA SER A 4 2.55 9.48 -5.78
C SER A 4 3.91 9.21 -5.12
N THR A 5 4.13 9.67 -3.89
CA THR A 5 5.34 9.37 -3.12
C THR A 5 5.47 7.87 -2.85
N ILE A 6 4.36 7.19 -2.50
CA ILE A 6 4.34 5.75 -2.24
C ILE A 6 4.63 4.97 -3.53
N VAL A 7 4.05 5.43 -4.64
CA VAL A 7 4.27 4.83 -5.97
C VAL A 7 5.73 4.95 -6.38
N ALA A 8 6.34 6.13 -6.19
CA ALA A 8 7.74 6.37 -6.48
C ALA A 8 8.66 5.47 -5.63
N THR A 9 8.43 5.36 -4.31
CA THR A 9 9.17 4.44 -3.43
C THR A 9 9.03 2.99 -3.91
N SER A 10 7.82 2.56 -4.26
CA SER A 10 7.56 1.23 -4.82
C SER A 10 8.38 0.96 -6.09
N GLN A 11 8.43 1.91 -7.02
CA GLN A 11 9.22 1.79 -8.23
C GLN A 11 10.72 1.73 -7.93
N ALA A 12 11.24 2.59 -7.04
CA ALA A 12 12.64 2.59 -6.63
C ALA A 12 13.06 1.25 -6.00
N VAL A 13 12.22 0.69 -5.12
CA VAL A 13 12.41 -0.63 -4.52
C VAL A 13 12.39 -1.74 -5.57
N GLY A 14 11.49 -1.64 -6.56
CA GLY A 14 11.37 -2.60 -7.67
C GLY A 14 12.55 -2.55 -8.66
N ALA A 15 13.13 -1.37 -8.86
CA ALA A 15 14.22 -1.14 -9.81
C ALA A 15 15.58 -1.67 -9.35
N THR A 16 15.74 -1.96 -8.05
CA THR A 16 17.02 -2.42 -7.48
C THR A 16 16.98 -3.88 -7.03
N ARG A 17 18.11 -4.57 -7.19
CA ARG A 17 18.34 -5.93 -6.65
C ARG A 17 19.00 -5.91 -5.26
N SER A 18 19.49 -4.75 -4.82
CA SER A 18 20.18 -4.63 -3.53
C SER A 18 19.19 -4.60 -2.37
N ARG A 19 19.18 -5.66 -1.54
CA ARG A 19 18.38 -5.69 -0.31
C ARG A 19 18.63 -4.45 0.55
N ARG A 20 19.89 -4.04 0.72
CA ARG A 20 20.26 -2.86 1.51
C ARG A 20 19.64 -1.58 0.96
N ALA A 21 19.65 -1.40 -0.36
CA ALA A 21 19.05 -0.23 -0.99
C ALA A 21 17.53 -0.21 -0.79
N LYS A 22 16.86 -1.37 -0.91
CA LYS A 22 15.42 -1.47 -0.63
C LYS A 22 15.09 -1.10 0.82
N VAL A 23 15.87 -1.60 1.78
CA VAL A 23 15.68 -1.27 3.20
C VAL A 23 15.82 0.22 3.44
N GLU A 24 16.82 0.87 2.83
CA GLU A 24 17.07 2.30 3.03
C GLU A 24 15.97 3.19 2.43
N GLU A 25 15.48 2.84 1.24
CA GLU A 25 14.37 3.52 0.58
C GLU A 25 13.10 3.46 1.45
N LEU A 26 12.75 2.26 1.92
CA LEU A 26 11.61 2.04 2.79
C LEU A 26 11.78 2.73 4.14
N ARG A 27 12.97 2.65 4.76
CA ARG A 27 13.27 3.30 6.03
C ARG A 27 13.04 4.81 5.94
N THR A 28 13.52 5.42 4.85
CA THR A 28 13.40 6.87 4.61
C THR A 28 11.94 7.27 4.51
N LEU A 29 11.12 6.51 3.78
CA LEU A 29 9.68 6.73 3.72
C LEU A 29 9.01 6.56 5.10
N LEU A 30 9.28 5.46 5.80
CA LEU A 30 8.66 5.14 7.09
C LEU A 30 8.93 6.20 8.16
N ALA A 31 10.10 6.83 8.14
CA ALA A 31 10.51 7.85 9.11
C ALA A 31 9.69 9.15 9.05
N VAL A 32 8.96 9.38 7.96
CA VAL A 32 8.18 10.62 7.74
C VAL A 32 6.66 10.38 7.66
N LEU A 33 6.20 9.14 7.84
CA LEU A 33 4.78 8.82 7.84
C LEU A 33 4.09 9.35 9.10
N GLU A 34 2.89 9.88 8.92
CA GLU A 34 2.01 10.15 10.06
C GLU A 34 1.44 8.83 10.62
N PRO A 35 1.05 8.76 11.91
CA PRO A 35 0.55 7.52 12.52
C PRO A 35 -0.61 6.85 11.76
N GLY A 36 -1.50 7.65 11.16
CA GLY A 36 -2.62 7.15 10.35
C GLY A 36 -2.22 6.57 8.98
N GLU A 37 -1.00 6.83 8.53
CA GLU A 37 -0.49 6.39 7.22
C GLU A 37 0.34 5.11 7.30
N VAL A 38 0.86 4.77 8.50
CA VAL A 38 1.77 3.64 8.69
C VAL A 38 1.13 2.32 8.25
N GLU A 39 -0.04 1.98 8.76
CA GLU A 39 -0.65 0.69 8.40
C GLU A 39 -1.02 0.57 6.92
N PRO A 40 -1.70 1.55 6.29
CA PRO A 40 -2.00 1.49 4.87
C PRO A 40 -0.73 1.35 4.02
N VAL A 41 0.27 2.20 4.23
CA VAL A 41 1.49 2.24 3.42
C VAL A 41 2.30 0.96 3.58
N VAL A 42 2.48 0.46 4.80
CA VAL A 42 3.20 -0.80 5.06
C VAL A 42 2.49 -1.97 4.39
N SER A 43 1.15 -2.02 4.44
CA SER A 43 0.38 -3.07 3.77
C SER A 43 0.55 -3.01 2.25
N TRP A 44 0.38 -1.84 1.64
CA TRP A 44 0.46 -1.68 0.18
C TRP A 44 1.84 -2.01 -0.36
N LEU A 45 2.90 -1.53 0.31
CA LEU A 45 4.28 -1.84 -0.04
C LEU A 45 4.70 -3.26 0.37
N ALA A 46 3.89 -4.00 1.12
CA ALA A 46 4.03 -5.45 1.30
C ALA A 46 3.32 -6.26 0.19
N GLY A 47 2.47 -5.61 -0.62
CA GLY A 47 1.81 -6.23 -1.77
C GLY A 47 0.31 -6.43 -1.62
N GLU A 48 -0.31 -5.98 -0.52
CA GLU A 48 -1.73 -6.22 -0.26
C GLU A 48 -2.47 -4.98 0.29
N PRO A 49 -3.75 -4.78 -0.07
CA PRO A 49 -4.57 -3.79 0.60
C PRO A 49 -4.73 -4.10 2.10
N ARG A 50 -4.72 -3.08 2.95
CA ARG A 50 -4.92 -3.21 4.40
C ARG A 50 -6.25 -3.89 4.75
N GLN A 51 -7.26 -3.68 3.91
CA GLN A 51 -8.60 -4.24 4.02
C GLN A 51 -8.66 -5.74 3.66
N GLY A 52 -7.55 -6.33 3.18
CA GLY A 52 -7.48 -7.68 2.66
C GLY A 52 -8.11 -7.78 1.26
N ARG A 53 -8.80 -8.90 0.99
CA ARG A 53 -9.45 -9.12 -0.32
C ARG A 53 -10.65 -8.20 -0.50
N ILE A 54 -10.46 -7.13 -1.26
CA ILE A 54 -11.50 -6.14 -1.57
C ILE A 54 -12.58 -6.72 -2.50
N GLY A 55 -12.31 -7.80 -3.24
CA GLY A 55 -13.27 -8.45 -4.14
C GLY A 55 -13.36 -7.79 -5.52
N VAL A 56 -12.30 -7.09 -5.94
CA VAL A 56 -12.18 -6.49 -7.27
C VAL A 56 -11.55 -7.51 -8.21
N GLY A 57 -12.37 -8.12 -9.07
CA GLY A 57 -11.88 -9.03 -10.12
C GLY A 57 -11.50 -8.29 -11.40
N TRP A 58 -10.75 -8.97 -12.29
CA TRP A 58 -10.27 -8.40 -13.56
C TRP A 58 -11.38 -7.72 -14.39
N ARG A 59 -12.59 -8.32 -14.41
CA ARG A 59 -13.74 -7.79 -15.17
C ARG A 59 -14.19 -6.42 -14.69
N THR A 60 -14.13 -6.18 -13.38
CA THR A 60 -14.51 -4.90 -12.79
C THR A 60 -13.46 -3.84 -13.11
N LEU A 61 -12.18 -4.19 -13.06
CA LEU A 61 -11.09 -3.28 -13.45
C LEU A 61 -11.15 -2.92 -14.93
N ALA A 62 -11.36 -3.90 -15.81
CA ALA A 62 -11.50 -3.67 -17.25
C ALA A 62 -12.66 -2.71 -17.58
N GLY A 63 -13.77 -2.82 -16.83
CA GLY A 63 -14.93 -1.93 -16.97
C GLY A 63 -14.82 -0.58 -16.24
N SER A 64 -13.69 -0.30 -15.57
CA SER A 64 -13.44 0.96 -14.85
C SER A 64 -12.22 1.71 -15.41
N ARG A 65 -11.81 1.39 -16.63
CA ARG A 65 -10.73 2.09 -17.34
C ARG A 65 -11.17 3.52 -17.64
N VAL A 66 -10.33 4.47 -17.25
CA VAL A 66 -10.53 5.91 -17.40
C VAL A 66 -9.18 6.54 -17.70
N ASP A 67 -9.18 7.68 -18.38
CA ASP A 67 -7.96 8.42 -18.65
C ASP A 67 -7.33 8.88 -17.33
N PRO A 68 -5.99 8.83 -17.20
CA PRO A 68 -5.30 9.27 -16.00
C PRO A 68 -5.32 10.79 -15.85
N SER A 69 -5.26 11.25 -14.61
CA SER A 69 -4.97 12.65 -14.29
C SER A 69 -3.57 13.03 -14.73
N GLU A 70 -3.37 14.28 -15.16
CA GLU A 70 -2.05 14.82 -15.50
C GLU A 70 -1.18 15.06 -14.26
N GLU A 71 -1.81 15.43 -13.15
CA GLU A 71 -1.14 15.78 -11.90
C GLU A 71 -1.58 14.88 -10.74
N PRO A 72 -0.66 14.51 -9.82
CA PRO A 72 -0.98 13.72 -8.65
C PRO A 72 -1.76 14.54 -7.63
N SER A 73 -2.92 14.05 -7.21
CA SER A 73 -3.79 14.72 -6.23
C SER A 73 -4.23 13.81 -5.08
N LEU A 74 -4.16 12.49 -5.26
CA LEU A 74 -4.59 11.53 -4.25
C LEU A 74 -3.64 11.53 -3.05
N THR A 75 -4.20 11.50 -1.85
CA THR A 75 -3.44 11.24 -0.63
C THR A 75 -3.53 9.76 -0.22
N VAL A 76 -2.63 9.34 0.68
CA VAL A 76 -2.73 8.03 1.35
C VAL A 76 -4.12 7.84 1.99
N SER A 77 -4.65 8.87 2.64
CA SER A 77 -5.98 8.79 3.27
C SER A 77 -7.10 8.58 2.25
N ASP A 78 -7.03 9.24 1.09
CA ASP A 78 -8.05 9.11 0.05
C ASP A 78 -8.08 7.68 -0.54
N VAL A 79 -6.91 7.10 -0.77
CA VAL A 79 -6.80 5.73 -1.27
C VAL A 79 -7.29 4.71 -0.22
N ASP A 80 -6.88 4.84 1.04
CA ASP A 80 -7.32 3.92 2.11
C ASP A 80 -8.85 4.02 2.34
N ARG A 81 -9.41 5.22 2.25
CA ARG A 81 -10.87 5.45 2.32
C ARG A 81 -11.59 4.82 1.15
N ALA A 82 -11.07 4.98 -0.07
CA ALA A 82 -11.64 4.36 -1.27
C ALA A 82 -11.61 2.83 -1.16
N PHE A 83 -10.50 2.24 -0.72
CA PHE A 83 -10.38 0.80 -0.51
C PHE A 83 -11.33 0.28 0.58
N THR A 84 -11.47 1.03 1.67
CA THR A 84 -12.45 0.73 2.72
C THR A 84 -13.88 0.76 2.18
N GLY A 85 -14.22 1.77 1.37
CA GLY A 85 -15.50 1.86 0.67
C GLY A 85 -15.75 0.64 -0.23
N LEU A 86 -14.77 0.26 -1.05
CA LEU A 86 -14.86 -0.91 -1.93
C LEU A 86 -15.03 -2.23 -1.15
N ALA A 87 -14.33 -2.41 -0.03
CA ALA A 87 -14.43 -3.60 0.80
C ALA A 87 -15.79 -3.72 1.48
N GLY A 88 -16.43 -2.60 1.80
CA GLY A 88 -17.78 -2.56 2.39
C GLY A 88 -18.92 -2.83 1.40
N LEU A 89 -18.67 -2.82 0.08
CA LEU A 89 -19.72 -3.03 -0.93
C LEU A 89 -20.11 -4.49 -1.07
N SER A 90 -21.37 -4.80 -0.72
CA SER A 90 -21.99 -6.11 -0.88
C SER A 90 -23.46 -6.00 -1.32
N GLY A 91 -24.07 -7.14 -1.68
CA GLY A 91 -25.48 -7.23 -2.07
C GLY A 91 -25.80 -6.78 -3.50
N ALA A 92 -27.09 -6.69 -3.80
CA ALA A 92 -27.59 -6.26 -5.11
C ALA A 92 -27.07 -4.86 -5.48
N GLY A 93 -26.70 -4.66 -6.75
CA GLY A 93 -26.16 -3.40 -7.24
C GLY A 93 -24.73 -3.06 -6.79
N SER A 94 -24.08 -3.91 -5.97
CA SER A 94 -22.69 -3.68 -5.54
C SER A 94 -21.71 -3.60 -6.70
N THR A 95 -21.94 -4.35 -7.78
CA THR A 95 -21.09 -4.32 -8.98
C THR A 95 -21.08 -2.94 -9.66
N GLY A 96 -22.22 -2.26 -9.74
CA GLY A 96 -22.31 -0.91 -10.31
C GLY A 96 -21.56 0.11 -9.47
N ARG A 97 -21.90 0.18 -8.17
CA ARG A 97 -21.23 1.06 -7.19
C ARG A 97 -19.72 0.83 -7.12
N ARG A 98 -19.27 -0.42 -7.26
CA ARG A 98 -17.85 -0.78 -7.27
C ARG A 98 -17.14 -0.22 -8.51
N ARG A 99 -17.79 -0.25 -9.68
CA ARG A 99 -17.24 0.37 -10.90
C ARG A 99 -17.17 1.89 -10.77
N GLU A 100 -18.23 2.51 -10.25
CA GLU A 100 -18.27 3.97 -10.05
C GLU A 100 -17.14 4.44 -9.12
N LEU A 101 -16.97 3.79 -7.97
CA LEU A 101 -15.91 4.13 -7.02
C LEU A 101 -14.52 3.89 -7.62
N LEU A 102 -14.32 2.75 -8.31
CA LEU A 102 -13.05 2.48 -9.00
C LEU A 102 -12.76 3.50 -10.10
N ALA A 103 -13.74 3.86 -10.92
CA ALA A 103 -13.58 4.86 -11.97
C ALA A 103 -13.25 6.24 -11.38
N GLY A 104 -13.89 6.63 -10.28
CA GLY A 104 -13.57 7.86 -9.56
C GLY A 104 -12.15 7.86 -9.00
N LEU A 105 -11.72 6.77 -8.36
CA LEU A 105 -10.37 6.63 -7.83
C LEU A 105 -9.32 6.64 -8.94
N LEU A 106 -9.52 5.86 -10.00
CA LEU A 106 -8.58 5.77 -11.12
C LEU A 106 -8.52 7.09 -11.92
N GLY A 107 -9.64 7.79 -12.07
CA GLY A 107 -9.68 9.07 -12.81
C GLY A 107 -8.95 10.21 -12.09
N ALA A 108 -8.84 10.13 -10.77
CA ALA A 108 -8.04 11.06 -9.97
C ALA A 108 -6.55 10.68 -9.89
N ALA A 109 -6.21 9.45 -10.29
CA ALA A 109 -4.85 8.93 -10.29
C ALA A 109 -4.13 9.25 -11.61
N THR A 110 -2.85 9.60 -11.49
CA THR A 110 -1.90 9.61 -12.61
C THR A 110 -1.69 8.21 -13.20
N ALA A 111 -1.05 8.12 -14.37
CA ALA A 111 -0.82 6.84 -15.04
C ALA A 111 -0.04 5.83 -14.16
N GLU A 112 0.99 6.29 -13.45
CA GLU A 112 1.78 5.45 -12.55
C GLU A 112 1.00 5.00 -11.31
N GLU A 113 0.17 5.90 -10.78
CA GLU A 113 -0.72 5.60 -9.65
C GLU A 113 -1.81 4.59 -10.07
N GLN A 114 -2.37 4.71 -11.28
CA GLN A 114 -3.31 3.72 -11.82
C GLN A 114 -2.65 2.34 -11.95
N ASP A 115 -1.43 2.24 -12.51
CA ASP A 115 -0.71 0.96 -12.63
C ASP A 115 -0.51 0.32 -11.27
N PHE A 116 -0.03 1.10 -10.29
CA PHE A 116 0.16 0.63 -8.93
C PHE A 116 -1.15 0.12 -8.31
N LEU A 117 -2.23 0.90 -8.39
CA LEU A 117 -3.53 0.53 -7.84
C LEU A 117 -4.08 -0.75 -8.46
N VAL A 118 -4.00 -0.87 -9.79
CA VAL A 118 -4.44 -2.07 -10.52
C VAL A 118 -3.65 -3.30 -10.05
N ARG A 119 -2.32 -3.21 -10.01
CA ARG A 119 -1.47 -4.33 -9.60
C ARG A 119 -1.65 -4.70 -8.14
N LEU A 120 -1.86 -3.72 -7.26
CA LEU A 120 -2.16 -3.96 -5.85
C LEU A 120 -3.50 -4.68 -5.69
N LEU A 121 -4.53 -4.23 -6.41
CA LEU A 121 -5.88 -4.83 -6.34
C LEU A 121 -5.95 -6.23 -6.97
N THR A 122 -5.12 -6.55 -7.95
CA THR A 122 -5.04 -7.89 -8.54
C THR A 122 -4.06 -8.82 -7.82
N GLY A 123 -3.26 -8.31 -6.87
CA GLY A 123 -2.20 -9.06 -6.20
C GLY A 123 -0.96 -9.29 -7.08
N ASP A 124 -0.82 -8.54 -8.18
CA ASP A 124 0.31 -8.60 -9.11
C ASP A 124 1.41 -7.55 -8.80
N LEU A 125 1.36 -6.91 -7.63
CA LEU A 125 2.40 -5.95 -7.26
C LEU A 125 3.78 -6.62 -7.22
N ARG A 126 3.85 -7.93 -6.90
CA ARG A 126 5.02 -8.84 -7.09
C ARG A 126 6.37 -8.21 -6.73
N GLN A 127 6.42 -7.42 -5.67
CA GLN A 127 7.63 -6.68 -5.29
C GLN A 127 8.69 -7.56 -4.57
N GLY A 128 8.44 -8.87 -4.42
CA GLY A 128 9.42 -9.88 -4.00
C GLY A 128 9.80 -9.84 -2.52
N ALA A 129 9.44 -10.90 -1.78
CA ALA A 129 9.83 -11.17 -0.39
C ALA A 129 9.92 -9.93 0.54
N LEU A 130 8.90 -9.08 0.49
CA LEU A 130 8.92 -7.79 1.16
C LEU A 130 8.77 -7.87 2.65
N ASP A 131 8.07 -8.85 3.21
CA ASP A 131 7.88 -8.90 4.65
C ASP A 131 9.21 -8.86 5.41
N GLY A 132 10.22 -9.59 4.93
CA GLY A 132 11.55 -9.55 5.52
C GLY A 132 12.28 -8.22 5.31
N VAL A 133 12.14 -7.59 4.14
CA VAL A 133 12.81 -6.30 3.83
C VAL A 133 12.13 -5.14 4.57
N MET A 134 10.81 -5.12 4.56
CA MET A 134 9.94 -4.19 5.27
C MET A 134 10.15 -4.34 6.78
N THR A 135 10.26 -5.56 7.32
CA THR A 135 10.58 -5.75 8.75
C THR A 135 11.92 -5.14 9.12
N ASP A 136 12.96 -5.32 8.29
CA ASP A 136 14.27 -4.68 8.52
C ASP A 136 14.17 -3.15 8.41
N ALA A 137 13.36 -2.62 7.49
CA ALA A 137 13.13 -1.18 7.32
C ALA A 137 12.39 -0.56 8.51
N VAL A 138 11.35 -1.25 9.02
CA VAL A 138 10.62 -0.86 10.24
C VAL A 138 11.56 -0.82 11.44
N ALA A 139 12.40 -1.84 11.61
CA ALA A 139 13.39 -1.86 12.68
C ALA A 139 14.37 -0.68 12.58
N ALA A 140 14.89 -0.41 11.38
CA ALA A 140 15.79 0.70 11.14
C ALA A 140 15.12 2.07 11.35
N ALA A 141 13.87 2.24 10.95
CA ALA A 141 13.12 3.48 11.11
C ALA A 141 12.72 3.74 12.58
N ALA A 142 12.39 2.69 13.33
CA ALA A 142 12.07 2.76 14.75
C ALA A 142 13.30 2.83 15.66
N GLY A 143 14.52 2.61 15.13
CA GLY A 143 15.73 2.51 15.94
C GLY A 143 15.77 1.26 16.84
N LEU A 144 15.04 0.20 16.46
CA LEU A 144 14.90 -1.02 17.23
C LEU A 144 15.79 -2.16 16.68
N PRO A 145 16.22 -3.12 17.51
CA PRO A 145 16.87 -4.33 17.03
C PRO A 145 15.97 -5.12 16.07
N ALA A 146 16.48 -5.51 14.90
CA ALA A 146 15.71 -6.24 13.88
C ALA A 146 15.07 -7.53 14.41
N GLU A 147 15.76 -8.24 15.31
CA GLU A 147 15.22 -9.46 15.94
C GLU A 147 13.99 -9.18 16.81
N THR A 148 13.93 -8.02 17.48
CA THR A 148 12.76 -7.61 18.27
C THR A 148 11.56 -7.39 17.36
N VAL A 149 11.72 -6.67 16.25
CA VAL A 149 10.62 -6.43 15.30
C VAL A 149 10.19 -7.73 14.61
N ARG A 150 11.13 -8.59 14.22
CA ARG A 150 10.81 -9.91 13.65
C ARG A 150 10.02 -10.79 14.63
N ARG A 151 10.39 -10.81 15.91
CA ARG A 151 9.65 -11.54 16.95
C ARG A 151 8.25 -10.96 17.15
N ALA A 152 8.13 -9.63 17.21
CA ALA A 152 6.83 -8.97 17.32
C ALA A 152 5.93 -9.30 16.12
N PHE A 153 6.47 -9.29 14.90
CA PHE A 153 5.73 -9.70 13.70
C PHE A 153 5.34 -11.17 13.73
N MET A 154 6.25 -12.08 14.12
CA MET A 154 5.94 -13.51 14.27
C MET A 154 4.83 -13.77 15.30
N LEU A 155 4.78 -13.01 16.39
CA LEU A 155 3.71 -13.11 17.39
C LEU A 155 2.38 -12.51 16.91
N SER A 156 2.42 -11.34 16.26
CA SER A 156 1.20 -10.64 15.85
C SER A 156 0.59 -11.20 14.57
N GLY A 157 1.41 -11.82 13.70
CA GLY A 157 1.05 -12.21 12.34
C GLY A 157 0.66 -11.02 11.45
N ARG A 158 0.89 -9.78 11.89
CA ARG A 158 0.42 -8.55 11.22
C ARG A 158 1.54 -7.52 11.16
N LEU A 159 2.21 -7.45 10.01
CA LEU A 159 3.31 -6.51 9.79
C LEU A 159 2.87 -5.03 9.89
N PRO A 160 1.74 -4.59 9.31
CA PRO A 160 1.27 -3.21 9.45
C PRO A 160 1.08 -2.77 10.91
N ALA A 161 0.44 -3.62 11.73
CA ALA A 161 0.22 -3.34 13.15
C ALA A 161 1.55 -3.32 13.94
N THR A 162 2.48 -4.22 13.59
CA THR A 162 3.83 -4.25 14.18
C THR A 162 4.60 -2.97 13.87
N ALA A 163 4.49 -2.47 12.63
CA ALA A 163 5.11 -1.22 12.22
C ALA A 163 4.51 -0.02 12.95
N ALA A 164 3.18 0.06 13.06
CA ALA A 164 2.50 1.12 13.80
C ALA A 164 2.93 1.16 15.28
N ALA A 165 3.02 0.00 15.94
CA ALA A 165 3.50 -0.07 17.32
C ALA A 165 4.97 0.37 17.46
N GLY A 166 5.85 -0.09 16.56
CA GLY A 166 7.27 0.25 16.60
C GLY A 166 7.57 1.72 16.30
N LEU A 167 6.85 2.32 15.34
CA LEU A 167 7.06 3.72 14.94
C LEU A 167 6.32 4.72 15.84
N GLY A 168 5.23 4.29 16.50
CA GLY A 168 4.46 5.11 17.44
C GLY A 168 5.06 5.23 18.85
N GLY A 169 6.18 4.56 19.13
CA GLY A 169 6.85 4.59 20.44
C GLY A 169 6.15 3.77 21.53
N GLY A 170 5.50 2.67 21.15
CA GLY A 170 4.81 1.75 22.07
C GLY A 170 5.73 1.09 23.10
#